data_AF-T0R073-F1
#
_entry.id   AF-T0R073-F1
#
_cell.length_a   1.000
_cell.length_b   1.000
_cell.length_c   1.000
_cell.angle_alpha   90.00
_cell.angle_beta   90.00
_cell.angle_gamma   90.00
#
_symmetry.space_group_name_H-M   'P 1'
#
loop_
_entity.id
_entity.type
_entity.pdbx_description
1 polymer ?
#
loop_
_entity_poly.entity_id
_entity_poly.type
_entity_poly.pdbx_seq_one_letter_code
_entity_poly.pdbx_strand_id
1 'polypeptide(L)'
;MTQQNEQQRNRMLSLLREGERRMLVQLAGLLRTSADEINAELEKEELLATLEQPVTVEYLNGVVQHHLFERLHKGDMVAAQRLLNQYQSDLEAMLTQESAEADAPTEELKAQA
;
A
#
# COMPACT_ATOMS: atom_id res chain seq x y z
N MET A 1 0.46 33.22 -23.68
CA MET A 1 0.25 31.79 -23.96
C MET A 1 -0.68 31.71 -25.17
N THR A 2 -0.21 31.20 -26.31
CA THR A 2 -0.93 31.26 -27.60
C THR A 2 -2.04 30.19 -27.70
N GLN A 3 -3.16 30.48 -28.39
CA GLN A 3 -4.26 29.51 -28.65
C GLN A 3 -3.77 28.17 -29.22
N GLN A 4 -2.69 28.19 -30.00
CA GLN A 4 -2.06 27.00 -30.56
C GLN A 4 -1.54 26.04 -29.47
N ASN A 5 -1.04 26.57 -28.36
CA ASN A 5 -0.52 25.81 -27.23
C ASN A 5 -1.67 25.12 -26.45
N GLU A 6 -2.81 25.79 -26.29
CA GLU A 6 -4.02 25.21 -25.70
C GLU A 6 -4.61 24.09 -26.56
N GLN A 7 -4.67 24.29 -27.88
CA GLN A 7 -5.12 23.25 -28.81
C GLN A 7 -4.18 22.03 -28.85
N GLN A 8 -2.87 22.23 -28.71
CA GLN A 8 -1.92 21.12 -28.57
C GLN A 8 -2.11 20.38 -27.25
N ARG A 9 -2.26 21.09 -26.14
CA ARG A 9 -2.52 20.50 -24.82
C ARG A 9 -3.82 19.68 -24.80
N ASN A 10 -4.89 20.18 -25.39
CA ASN A 10 -6.17 19.47 -25.46
C ASN A 10 -6.07 18.18 -26.29
N ARG A 11 -5.32 18.21 -27.41
CA ARG A 11 -5.05 17.01 -28.21
C ARG A 11 -4.26 15.97 -27.42
N MET A 12 -3.21 16.40 -26.72
CA MET A 12 -2.42 15.51 -25.86
C MET A 12 -3.29 14.86 -24.78
N LEU A 13 -4.12 15.64 -24.07
CA LEU A 13 -5.01 15.11 -23.04
C LEU A 13 -6.05 14.13 -23.61
N SER A 14 -6.57 14.39 -24.80
CA SER A 14 -7.49 13.48 -25.49
C SER A 14 -6.82 12.14 -25.80
N LEU A 15 -5.59 12.17 -26.35
CA LEU A 15 -4.82 10.97 -26.64
C LEU A 15 -4.48 10.17 -25.38
N LEU A 16 -4.14 10.85 -24.28
CA LEU A 16 -3.87 10.20 -22.99
C LEU A 16 -5.12 9.49 -22.44
N ARG A 17 -6.27 10.17 -22.42
CA ARG A 17 -7.53 9.57 -21.97
C ARG A 17 -7.97 8.39 -22.82
N GLU A 18 -7.77 8.46 -24.13
CA GLU A 18 -8.08 7.36 -25.02
C GLU A 18 -7.11 6.19 -24.85
N GLY A 19 -5.82 6.47 -24.63
CA GLY A 19 -4.83 5.46 -24.26
C GLY A 19 -5.19 4.74 -22.95
N GLU A 20 -5.52 5.51 -21.92
CA GLU A 20 -5.96 5.01 -20.61
C GLU A 20 -7.22 4.13 -20.76
N ARG A 21 -8.23 4.61 -21.49
CA ARG A 21 -9.45 3.83 -21.74
C ARG A 21 -9.14 2.49 -22.41
N ARG A 22 -8.30 2.47 -23.44
CA ARG A 22 -7.92 1.21 -24.12
C ARG A 22 -7.18 0.27 -23.20
N MET A 23 -6.24 0.79 -22.40
CA MET A 23 -5.53 -0.01 -21.41
C MET A 23 -6.47 -0.64 -20.38
N LEU A 24 -7.44 0.13 -19.86
CA LEU A 24 -8.41 -0.37 -18.88
C LEU A 24 -9.30 -1.48 -19.47
N VAL A 25 -9.74 -1.33 -20.72
CA VAL A 25 -10.51 -2.38 -21.42
C VAL A 25 -9.68 -3.64 -21.61
N GLN A 26 -8.41 -3.50 -22.04
CA GLN A 26 -7.50 -4.64 -22.19
C GLN A 26 -7.24 -5.33 -20.85
N LEU A 27 -7.00 -4.57 -19.79
CA LEU A 27 -6.81 -5.11 -18.44
C LEU A 27 -8.04 -5.89 -17.97
N ALA A 28 -9.24 -5.33 -18.13
CA ALA A 28 -10.47 -6.02 -17.78
C ALA A 28 -10.63 -7.36 -18.54
N GLY A 29 -10.28 -7.37 -19.83
CA GLY A 29 -10.25 -8.60 -20.63
C GLY A 29 -9.26 -9.63 -20.10
N LEU A 30 -8.02 -9.21 -19.82
CA LEU A 30 -6.97 -10.08 -19.28
C LEU A 30 -7.36 -10.65 -17.91
N LEU A 31 -7.92 -9.83 -17.01
CA LEU A 31 -8.37 -10.28 -15.70
C LEU A 31 -9.47 -11.34 -15.80
N ARG A 32 -10.41 -11.16 -16.73
CA ARG A 32 -11.45 -12.15 -16.98
C ARG A 32 -10.86 -13.48 -17.47
N THR A 33 -10.03 -13.44 -18.50
CA THR A 33 -9.37 -14.65 -19.01
C THR A 33 -8.55 -15.33 -17.93
N SER A 34 -7.82 -14.57 -17.11
CA SER A 34 -7.02 -15.11 -16.01
C SER A 34 -7.88 -15.75 -14.93
N ALA A 35 -9.01 -15.14 -14.56
CA ALA A 35 -9.94 -15.72 -13.58
C ALA A 35 -10.52 -17.04 -14.11
N ASP A 36 -10.94 -17.07 -15.38
CA ASP A 36 -11.47 -18.27 -16.02
C ASP A 36 -10.41 -19.40 -16.05
N GLU A 37 -9.17 -19.09 -16.44
CA GLU A 37 -8.05 -20.04 -16.47
C GLU A 37 -7.70 -20.57 -15.07
N ILE A 38 -7.59 -19.70 -14.08
CA ILE A 38 -7.29 -20.09 -12.69
C ILE A 38 -8.38 -21.03 -12.16
N ASN A 39 -9.65 -20.67 -12.33
CA ASN A 39 -10.74 -21.52 -11.87
C ASN A 39 -10.77 -22.87 -12.59
N ALA A 40 -10.47 -22.90 -13.89
CA ALA A 40 -10.41 -24.15 -14.66
C ALA A 40 -9.27 -25.06 -14.18
N GLU A 41 -8.08 -24.51 -13.85
CA GLU A 41 -7.00 -25.30 -13.27
C GLU A 41 -7.34 -25.79 -11.86
N LEU A 42 -7.94 -24.94 -11.02
CA LEU A 42 -8.41 -25.35 -9.69
C LEU A 42 -9.48 -26.43 -9.74
N GLU A 43 -10.35 -26.42 -10.76
CA GLU A 43 -11.35 -27.47 -10.96
C GLU A 43 -10.70 -28.79 -11.37
N LYS A 44 -9.70 -28.78 -12.27
CA LYS A 44 -8.95 -29.97 -12.67
C LYS A 44 -8.22 -30.63 -11.49
N GLU A 45 -7.75 -29.83 -10.54
CA GLU A 45 -7.06 -30.29 -9.34
C GLU A 45 -8.02 -30.61 -8.17
N GLU A 46 -9.34 -30.51 -8.39
CA GLU A 46 -10.39 -30.68 -7.36
C GLU A 46 -10.24 -29.70 -6.16
N LEU A 47 -9.45 -28.63 -6.33
CA LEU A 47 -9.19 -27.61 -5.32
C LEU A 47 -10.28 -26.54 -5.28
N LEU A 48 -11.05 -26.37 -6.34
CA LEU A 48 -12.11 -25.36 -6.39
C LEU A 48 -13.14 -25.53 -5.25
N ALA A 49 -13.43 -26.77 -4.86
CA ALA A 49 -14.33 -27.09 -3.74
C ALA A 49 -13.77 -26.72 -2.36
N THR A 50 -12.46 -26.47 -2.26
CA THR A 50 -11.81 -26.03 -1.01
C THR A 50 -11.90 -24.52 -0.80
N LEU A 51 -12.24 -23.77 -1.85
CA LEU A 51 -12.45 -22.33 -1.78
C LEU A 51 -13.90 -22.01 -1.37
N GLU A 52 -14.07 -20.97 -0.56
CA GLU A 52 -15.40 -20.45 -0.23
C GLU A 52 -16.14 -19.90 -1.46
N GLN A 53 -15.37 -19.36 -2.42
CA GLN A 53 -15.88 -18.80 -3.67
C GLN A 53 -14.81 -18.95 -4.77
N PRO A 54 -15.24 -19.06 -6.05
CA PRO A 54 -14.30 -19.05 -7.18
C PRO A 54 -13.54 -17.72 -7.26
N VAL A 55 -12.41 -17.74 -7.95
CA VAL A 55 -11.63 -16.54 -8.22
C VAL A 55 -12.42 -15.62 -9.13
N THR A 56 -12.62 -14.36 -8.71
CA THR A 56 -13.37 -13.36 -9.46
C THR A 56 -12.48 -12.31 -10.09
N VAL A 57 -13.02 -11.58 -11.08
CA VAL A 57 -12.34 -10.43 -11.69
C VAL A 57 -12.08 -9.35 -10.65
N GLU A 58 -13.02 -9.11 -9.73
CA GLU A 58 -12.91 -8.15 -8.65
C GLU A 58 -11.75 -8.49 -7.70
N TYR A 59 -11.60 -9.78 -7.36
CA TYR A 59 -10.51 -10.26 -6.53
C TYR A 59 -9.15 -10.01 -7.21
N LEU A 60 -9.01 -10.43 -8.48
CA LEU A 60 -7.76 -10.21 -9.22
C LEU A 60 -7.47 -8.72 -9.44
N ASN A 61 -8.50 -7.89 -9.65
CA ASN A 61 -8.34 -6.44 -9.72
C ASN A 61 -7.78 -5.88 -8.41
N GLY A 62 -8.28 -6.33 -7.26
CA GLY A 62 -7.74 -5.97 -5.95
C GLY A 62 -6.27 -6.36 -5.78
N VAL A 63 -5.90 -7.58 -6.18
CA VAL A 63 -4.49 -8.07 -6.14
C VAL A 63 -3.59 -7.20 -7.03
N VAL A 64 -4.02 -6.91 -8.26
CA VAL A 64 -3.24 -6.07 -9.19
C VAL A 64 -3.09 -4.65 -8.66
N GLN A 65 -4.16 -4.05 -8.13
CA GLN A 65 -4.11 -2.71 -7.54
C GLN A 65 -3.16 -2.67 -6.35
N HIS A 66 -3.23 -3.67 -5.46
CA HIS A 66 -2.33 -3.77 -4.32
C HIS A 66 -0.88 -3.86 -4.79
N HIS A 67 -0.58 -4.74 -5.75
CA HIS A 67 0.78 -4.89 -6.27
C HIS A 67 1.31 -3.62 -6.98
N LEU A 68 0.47 -2.93 -7.75
CA LEU A 68 0.82 -1.66 -8.39
C LEU A 68 1.09 -0.56 -7.35
N PHE A 69 0.26 -0.50 -6.31
CA PHE A 69 0.42 0.43 -5.20
C PHE A 69 1.73 0.16 -4.45
N GLU A 70 2.01 -1.09 -4.09
CA GLU A 70 3.28 -1.47 -3.47
C GLU A 70 4.47 -1.10 -4.34
N ARG A 71 4.43 -1.38 -5.65
CA ARG A 71 5.51 -1.02 -6.56
C ARG A 71 5.76 0.49 -6.64
N LEU A 72 4.69 1.29 -6.61
CA LEU A 72 4.78 2.74 -6.65
C LEU A 72 5.32 3.31 -5.32
N HIS A 73 4.90 2.76 -4.19
CA HIS A 73 5.16 3.30 -2.86
C HIS A 73 6.16 2.51 -2.03
N LYS A 74 6.86 1.51 -2.60
CA LYS A 74 7.80 0.66 -1.87
C LYS A 74 8.87 1.45 -1.11
N GLY A 75 9.44 2.47 -1.77
CA GLY A 75 10.42 3.37 -1.16
C GLY A 75 9.83 4.23 -0.06
N ASP A 76 8.66 4.80 -0.30
CA ASP A 76 7.94 5.67 0.64
C ASP A 76 7.54 4.90 1.91
N MET A 77 7.06 3.66 1.76
CA MET A 77 6.70 2.81 2.90
C MET A 77 7.92 2.43 3.75
N VAL A 78 9.05 2.10 3.11
CA VAL A 78 10.30 1.81 3.85
C VAL A 78 10.78 3.05 4.60
N ALA A 79 10.68 4.23 4.00
CA ALA A 79 11.03 5.49 4.65
C ALA A 79 10.10 5.80 5.82
N ALA A 80 8.78 5.68 5.64
CA ALA A 80 7.78 5.89 6.68
C ALA A 80 7.96 4.91 7.86
N GLN A 81 8.22 3.63 7.58
CA GLN A 81 8.47 2.63 8.62
C GLN A 81 9.71 2.95 9.46
N ARG A 82 10.80 3.39 8.82
CA ARG A 82 12.01 3.83 9.55
C ARG A 82 11.72 5.01 10.47
N LEU A 83 10.95 5.97 9.97
CA LEU A 83 10.58 7.19 10.70
C LEU A 83 9.68 6.86 11.89
N LEU A 84 8.72 5.94 11.72
CA LEU A 84 7.88 5.41 12.80
C LEU A 84 8.73 4.73 13.88
N ASN A 85 9.65 3.85 13.48
CA ASN A 85 10.52 3.13 14.43
C ASN A 85 11.42 4.11 15.21
N GLN A 86 11.91 5.17 14.56
CA GLN A 86 12.67 6.21 15.24
C GLN A 86 11.82 6.92 16.30
N TYR A 87 10.61 7.35 15.95
CA TYR A 87 9.70 7.97 16.92
C TYR A 87 9.33 7.04 18.07
N GLN A 88 9.11 5.75 17.81
CA GLN A 88 8.86 4.77 18.86
C GLN A 88 10.06 4.65 19.81
N SER A 89 11.26 4.55 19.26
CA SER A 89 12.50 4.51 20.07
C SER A 89 12.70 5.79 20.88
N ASP A 90 12.41 6.95 20.30
CA ASP A 90 12.56 8.24 20.99
C ASP A 90 11.53 8.38 22.12
N LEU A 91 10.28 7.95 21.90
CA LEU A 91 9.23 7.91 22.92
C LEU A 91 9.59 6.96 24.06
N GLU A 92 10.11 5.77 23.75
CA GLU A 92 10.59 4.81 24.77
C GLU A 92 11.75 5.39 25.59
N ALA A 93 12.69 6.08 24.94
CA ALA A 93 13.80 6.74 25.63
C ALA A 93 13.31 7.86 26.56
N MET A 94 12.34 8.67 26.11
CA MET A 94 11.72 9.72 26.93
C MET A 94 10.98 9.12 28.13
N LEU A 95 10.18 8.06 27.94
CA LEU A 95 9.48 7.40 29.04
C LEU A 95 10.47 6.83 30.08
N THR A 96 11.59 6.27 29.61
CA THR A 96 12.62 5.68 30.48
C THR A 96 13.36 6.77 31.26
N GLN A 97 13.65 7.93 30.65
CA GLN A 97 14.24 9.08 31.33
C GLN A 97 13.29 9.70 32.36
N GLU A 98 12.01 9.85 32.02
CA GLU A 98 10.99 10.39 32.93
C GLU A 98 10.78 9.47 34.15
N SER A 99 10.90 8.16 33.95
CA SER A 99 10.86 7.17 35.04
C SER A 99 12.12 7.22 35.93
N ALA A 100 13.29 7.48 35.34
CA ALA A 100 14.57 7.57 36.07
C ALA A 100 14.71 8.89 36.86
N GLU A 101 14.13 10.00 36.38
CA GLU A 101 14.08 11.26 37.11
C GLU A 101 13.05 11.24 38.25
N ALA A 102 11.97 10.45 38.12
CA ALA A 102 10.96 10.25 39.17
C ALA A 102 11.47 9.43 40.38
N ASP A 103 12.47 8.56 40.19
CA ASP A 103 13.09 7.75 41.26
C ASP A 103 14.26 8.47 41.98
N ALA A 104 14.65 9.67 41.55
CA ALA A 104 15.91 10.31 41.97
C ALA A 104 15.86 11.36 43.12
N PRO A 105 14.74 11.65 43.82
CA PRO A 105 14.86 12.39 45.08
C PRO A 105 14.08 11.71 46.20
N THR A 106 14.59 10.60 46.74
CA THR A 106 14.13 10.12 48.07
C THR A 106 15.19 9.43 48.92
N GLU A 107 16.49 9.67 48.67
CA GLU A 107 17.55 9.17 49.58
C GLU A 107 18.22 10.24 50.46
N GLU A 108 17.96 11.54 50.27
CA GLU A 108 18.62 12.59 51.09
C GLU A 108 17.94 12.91 52.45
N LEU A 109 16.78 12.33 52.76
CA LEU A 109 16.01 12.67 53.98
C LEU A 109 16.21 11.74 55.18
N LYS A 110 17.17 10.81 55.15
CA LYS A 110 17.44 9.89 56.29
C LYS A 110 18.79 10.08 57.00
N ALA A 111 19.55 11.14 56.69
CA ALA A 111 20.84 11.41 57.32
C ALA A 111 20.84 12.52 58.39
N GLN A 112 19.67 12.97 58.87
CA GLN A 112 19.56 13.87 60.03
C GLN A 112 18.43 13.41 60.96
N ALA A 113 18.74 12.43 61.82
CA ALA A 113 18.01 12.12 63.03
C ALA A 113 19.01 11.69 64.12
#